data_AF-A0A521TI06-F1
#
_entry.id   AF-A0A521TI06-F1
#
_cell.length_a   1.000
_cell.length_b   1.000
_cell.length_c   1.000
_cell.angle_alpha   90.00
_cell.angle_beta   90.00
_cell.angle_gamma   90.00
#
_symmetry.space_group_name_H-M   'P 1'
#
loop_
_entity.id
_entity.type
_entity.pdbx_description
1 polymer ?
#
loop_
_entity_poly.entity_id
_entity_poly.type
_entity_poly.pdbx_seq_one_letter_code
_entity_poly.pdbx_strand_id
1 'polypeptide(L)'
;MTAEGTGTAVDAVGGCRPAAGYSHGNRANICVVSVDGKLVEYRTAQAFGAMRAAAASSGVRISIVSGFRTMDQQRYLYNLYLAGRGNLAARPGYSNHQSGLALDLNTSSAGVYNWMSRNASRYGFRRTVPSEPWHWERPAGSQGSFSGGTSSGRCYSSTLGREVAEKTCVESRLDSAWYQCDNGSWYSGRGSRGACSSQHPLSGGGGTTPDPGTGHCYSGTLGRDMRVGACLQSRFDRDWYQCASIGWVMNNSIASSRRGYAGACSSYTPL
;
A
#
# COMPACT_ATOMS: atom_id res chain seq x y z
N MET A 1 13.92 39.06 -5.59
CA MET A 1 14.65 37.78 -5.41
C MET A 1 13.71 36.81 -4.72
N THR A 2 12.97 36.02 -5.48
CA THR A 2 12.03 35.02 -4.96
C THR A 2 12.69 33.65 -5.10
N ALA A 3 12.98 33.02 -3.97
CA ALA A 3 13.47 31.65 -3.91
C ALA A 3 12.31 30.70 -4.20
N GLU A 4 12.35 30.03 -5.35
CA GLU A 4 11.46 28.92 -5.65
C GLU A 4 11.85 27.70 -4.81
N GLY A 5 10.96 27.32 -3.88
CA GLY A 5 11.08 26.08 -3.13
C GLY A 5 10.73 24.90 -4.03
N THR A 6 11.73 24.09 -4.37
CA THR A 6 11.58 22.82 -5.07
C THR A 6 10.80 21.82 -4.20
N GLY A 7 9.47 21.84 -4.31
CA GLY A 7 8.64 20.73 -3.92
C GLY A 7 8.77 19.63 -4.98
N THR A 8 9.66 18.67 -4.76
CA THR A 8 9.65 17.42 -5.53
C THR A 8 8.33 16.71 -5.27
N ALA A 9 7.36 16.93 -6.16
CA ALA A 9 6.25 16.03 -6.36
C ALA A 9 6.85 14.64 -6.63
N VAL A 10 6.54 13.69 -5.76
CA VAL A 10 6.94 12.30 -5.96
C VAL A 10 6.20 11.78 -7.19
N ASP A 11 6.92 11.64 -8.30
CA ASP A 11 6.38 11.15 -9.56
C ASP A 11 5.60 9.85 -9.36
N ALA A 12 4.36 9.87 -9.83
CA ALA A 12 3.48 8.73 -9.77
C ALA A 12 3.94 7.66 -10.80
N VAL A 13 3.94 6.40 -10.35
CA VAL A 13 3.81 5.16 -11.17
C VAL A 13 5.05 4.62 -11.93
N GLY A 14 6.26 5.19 -11.79
CA GLY A 14 7.49 4.58 -12.38
C GLY A 14 8.33 3.68 -11.45
N GLY A 15 8.15 3.75 -10.13
CA GLY A 15 9.16 3.30 -9.15
C GLY A 15 8.78 2.14 -8.22
N CYS A 16 7.63 1.51 -8.43
CA CYS A 16 7.16 0.40 -7.61
C CYS A 16 8.02 -0.85 -7.83
N ARG A 17 8.73 -1.29 -6.79
CA ARG A 17 9.50 -2.54 -6.79
C ARG A 17 8.70 -3.61 -6.04
N PRO A 18 8.38 -4.75 -6.67
CA PRO A 18 7.78 -5.87 -5.96
C PRO A 18 8.68 -6.33 -4.81
N ALA A 19 8.08 -6.61 -3.66
CA ALA A 19 8.78 -7.16 -2.50
C ALA A 19 7.90 -8.18 -1.76
N ALA A 20 8.56 -9.11 -1.07
CA ALA A 20 7.89 -10.04 -0.17
C ALA A 20 7.68 -9.39 1.20
N GLY A 21 6.45 -8.99 1.49
CA GLY A 21 6.02 -8.57 2.81
C GLY A 21 5.59 -9.75 3.67
N TYR A 22 5.52 -9.53 4.98
CA TYR A 22 5.06 -10.52 5.96
C TYR A 22 4.19 -9.87 7.03
N SER A 23 3.08 -10.54 7.38
CA SER A 23 2.20 -10.16 8.49
C SER A 23 1.77 -11.42 9.22
N HIS A 24 2.04 -11.49 10.53
CA HIS A 24 1.72 -12.66 11.36
C HIS A 24 2.23 -14.00 10.79
N GLY A 25 3.42 -13.99 10.19
CA GLY A 25 4.03 -15.14 9.52
C GLY A 25 3.57 -15.39 8.08
N ASN A 26 2.49 -14.74 7.63
CA ASN A 26 1.96 -14.91 6.28
C ASN A 26 2.69 -14.01 5.29
N ARG A 27 3.17 -14.60 4.19
CA ARG A 27 3.83 -13.87 3.11
C ARG A 27 2.79 -13.17 2.23
N ALA A 28 3.03 -11.90 1.91
CA ALA A 28 2.25 -11.11 0.97
C ALA A 28 3.16 -10.49 -0.09
N ASN A 29 2.63 -10.28 -1.29
CA ASN A 29 3.33 -9.47 -2.30
C ASN A 29 2.95 -8.01 -2.07
N ILE A 30 3.94 -7.18 -1.78
CA ILE A 30 3.76 -5.73 -1.61
C ILE A 30 4.55 -4.98 -2.69
N CYS A 31 4.22 -3.70 -2.82
CA CYS A 31 4.92 -2.77 -3.68
C CYS A 31 5.70 -1.80 -2.80
N VAL A 32 7.02 -1.66 -3.01
CA VAL A 32 7.84 -0.69 -2.26
C VAL A 32 8.45 0.36 -3.16
N VAL A 33 8.62 1.56 -2.62
CA VAL A 33 9.31 2.69 -3.23
C VAL A 33 10.40 3.22 -2.29
N SER A 34 11.32 4.05 -2.80
CA SER A 34 12.33 4.70 -1.99
C SER A 34 11.83 6.05 -1.49
N VAL A 35 11.84 6.28 -0.17
CA VAL A 35 11.58 7.57 0.47
C VAL A 35 12.65 7.79 1.53
N ASP A 36 13.33 8.94 1.50
CA ASP A 36 14.44 9.26 2.41
C ASP A 36 15.55 8.18 2.40
N GLY A 37 15.75 7.51 1.26
CA GLY A 37 16.68 6.40 1.10
C GLY A 37 16.23 5.08 1.75
N LYS A 38 14.99 4.99 2.20
CA LYS A 38 14.40 3.80 2.83
C LYS A 38 13.33 3.20 1.92
N LEU A 39 13.25 1.87 1.90
CA LEU A 39 12.12 1.19 1.26
C LEU A 39 10.86 1.44 2.09
N VAL A 40 9.74 1.77 1.45
CA VAL A 40 8.44 1.98 2.09
C VAL A 40 7.37 1.41 1.19
N GLU A 41 6.34 0.76 1.76
CA GLU A 41 5.21 0.31 0.96
C GLU A 41 4.55 1.50 0.26
N TYR A 42 4.25 1.35 -1.02
CA TYR A 42 3.84 2.44 -1.90
C TYR A 42 2.68 3.28 -1.33
N ARG A 43 1.64 2.64 -0.79
CA ARG A 43 0.51 3.37 -0.22
C ARG A 43 0.86 4.04 1.11
N THR A 44 1.69 3.39 1.94
CA THR A 44 2.27 4.00 3.15
C THR A 44 3.10 5.23 2.79
N ALA A 45 3.89 5.17 1.71
CA ALA A 45 4.69 6.28 1.21
C ALA A 45 3.81 7.46 0.73
N GLN A 46 2.70 7.19 0.05
CA GLN A 46 1.75 8.22 -0.37
C GLN A 46 1.16 8.98 0.84
N ALA A 47 0.68 8.25 1.85
CA ALA A 47 0.14 8.89 3.05
C ALA A 47 1.21 9.59 3.88
N PHE A 48 2.41 9.02 3.96
CA PHE A 48 3.54 9.68 4.59
C PHE A 48 3.88 11.00 3.88
N GLY A 49 3.85 11.03 2.55
CA GLY A 49 4.06 12.25 1.77
C GLY A 49 3.08 13.37 2.14
N ALA A 50 1.79 13.05 2.25
CA ALA A 50 0.75 14.00 2.67
C ALA A 50 0.95 14.47 4.12
N MET A 51 1.22 13.53 5.04
CA MET A 51 1.49 13.83 6.45
C MET A 51 2.71 14.75 6.60
N ARG A 52 3.80 14.44 5.87
CA ARG A 52 5.04 15.20 5.86
C ARG A 52 4.84 16.62 5.31
N ALA A 53 4.04 16.78 4.25
CA ALA A 53 3.72 18.09 3.70
C ALA A 53 2.94 18.97 4.70
N ALA A 54 1.96 18.39 5.39
CA ALA A 54 1.20 19.11 6.42
C ALA A 54 2.02 19.43 7.68
N ALA A 55 2.98 18.59 8.04
CA ALA A 55 3.93 18.91 9.09
C ALA A 55 4.83 20.08 8.66
N ALA A 56 5.31 20.07 7.43
CA ALA A 56 6.17 21.11 6.89
C ALA A 56 5.47 22.48 6.85
N SER A 57 4.17 22.53 6.53
CA SER A 57 3.38 23.78 6.60
C SER A 57 3.20 24.30 8.02
N SER A 58 3.40 23.45 9.03
CA SER A 58 3.43 23.80 10.45
C SER A 58 4.86 24.08 10.98
N GLY A 59 5.86 24.16 10.10
CA GLY A 59 7.28 24.34 10.47
C GLY A 59 7.96 23.08 11.02
N VAL A 60 7.32 21.91 10.95
CA VAL A 60 7.83 20.64 11.49
C VAL A 60 8.38 19.76 10.36
N ARG A 61 9.62 19.26 10.52
CA ARG A 61 10.29 18.41 9.52
C ARG A 61 10.31 16.95 9.96
N ILE A 62 9.56 16.12 9.26
CA ILE A 62 9.45 14.67 9.51
C ILE A 62 10.25 13.92 8.45
N SER A 63 11.07 12.96 8.88
CA SER A 63 11.84 12.06 8.02
C SER A 63 11.74 10.61 8.48
N ILE A 64 11.95 9.69 7.54
CA ILE A 64 11.95 8.25 7.82
C ILE A 64 13.36 7.80 8.21
N VAL A 65 13.46 7.20 9.40
CA VAL A 65 14.68 6.55 9.91
C VAL A 65 14.74 5.09 9.45
N SER A 66 13.59 4.40 9.49
CA SER A 66 13.42 3.01 9.06
C SER A 66 12.04 2.80 8.44
N GLY A 67 11.97 2.02 7.36
CA GLY A 67 10.73 1.70 6.65
C GLY A 67 10.49 0.20 6.53
N PHE A 68 10.10 -0.28 5.36
CA PHE A 68 9.97 -1.69 5.05
C PHE A 68 11.28 -2.47 5.32
N ARG A 69 11.15 -3.60 6.01
CA ARG A 69 12.25 -4.55 6.26
C ARG A 69 11.99 -5.87 5.53
N THR A 70 13.00 -6.38 4.85
CA THR A 70 12.95 -7.73 4.26
C THR A 70 13.03 -8.82 5.34
N MET A 71 12.75 -10.07 4.97
CA MET A 71 12.94 -11.22 5.86
C MET A 71 14.37 -11.31 6.39
N ASP A 72 15.37 -11.12 5.52
CA ASP A 72 16.77 -11.26 5.92
C ASP A 72 17.24 -10.11 6.83
N GLN A 73 16.78 -8.88 6.56
CA GLN A 73 17.02 -7.75 7.46
C GLN A 73 16.42 -7.99 8.84
N GLN A 74 15.19 -8.51 8.90
CA GLN A 74 14.58 -8.83 10.19
C GLN A 74 15.32 -9.98 10.91
N ARG A 75 15.75 -11.01 10.18
CA ARG A 75 16.53 -12.13 10.74
C ARG A 75 17.85 -11.64 11.32
N TYR A 76 18.56 -10.75 10.62
CA TYR A 76 19.78 -10.14 11.13
C TYR A 76 19.57 -9.40 12.45
N LEU A 77 18.56 -8.53 12.52
CA LEU A 77 18.25 -7.78 13.74
C LEU A 77 17.82 -8.68 14.90
N TYR A 78 17.01 -9.71 14.61
CA TYR A 78 16.60 -10.69 15.61
C TYR A 78 17.77 -11.50 16.17
N ASN A 79 18.74 -11.88 15.33
CA ASN A 79 19.95 -12.58 15.79
C ASN A 79 20.83 -11.67 16.67
N LEU A 80 20.95 -10.38 16.34
CA LEU A 80 21.65 -9.43 17.21
C LEU A 80 20.97 -9.29 18.57
N TYR A 81 19.63 -9.23 18.60
CA TYR A 81 18.86 -9.22 19.83
C TYR A 81 19.14 -10.45 20.70
N LEU A 82 19.04 -11.66 20.11
CA LEU A 82 19.30 -12.91 20.83
C LEU A 82 20.75 -13.00 21.37
N ALA A 83 21.70 -12.39 20.67
CA ALA A 83 23.10 -12.32 21.09
C ALA A 83 23.39 -11.21 22.12
N GLY A 84 22.37 -10.44 22.57
CA GLY A 84 22.55 -9.30 23.47
C GLY A 84 23.28 -8.10 22.84
N ARG A 85 23.39 -8.07 21.50
CA ARG A 85 24.12 -7.06 20.73
C ARG A 85 23.21 -6.09 19.98
N GLY A 86 21.90 -6.22 20.12
CA GLY A 86 20.90 -5.41 19.44
C GLY A 86 19.68 -5.13 20.31
N ASN A 87 18.89 -4.16 19.89
CA ASN A 87 17.62 -3.83 20.53
C ASN A 87 16.61 -4.97 20.39
N LEU A 88 15.56 -4.94 21.23
CA LEU A 88 14.43 -5.86 21.12
C LEU A 88 13.91 -5.91 19.67
N ALA A 89 13.83 -7.12 19.13
CA ALA A 89 13.38 -7.34 17.76
C ALA A 89 12.33 -8.44 17.72
N ALA A 90 11.26 -8.23 16.95
CA ALA A 90 10.27 -9.27 16.68
C ALA A 90 10.89 -10.43 15.88
N ARG A 91 10.36 -11.64 16.10
CA ARG A 91 10.73 -12.82 15.32
C ARG A 91 10.52 -12.57 13.81
N PRO A 92 11.41 -13.04 12.92
CA PRO A 92 11.22 -12.89 11.49
C PRO A 92 9.88 -13.46 11.00
N GLY A 93 9.18 -12.68 10.19
CA GLY A 93 7.81 -12.93 9.73
C GLY A 93 6.73 -12.21 10.55
N TYR A 94 7.07 -11.68 11.73
CA TYR A 94 6.11 -11.07 12.67
C TYR A 94 6.40 -9.58 12.96
N SER A 95 7.41 -8.99 12.33
CA SER A 95 7.69 -7.56 12.46
C SER A 95 6.74 -6.73 11.61
N ASN A 96 6.15 -5.68 12.17
CA ASN A 96 5.25 -4.79 11.44
C ASN A 96 5.96 -4.04 10.29
N HIS A 97 7.28 -3.87 10.36
CA HIS A 97 8.06 -3.35 9.23
C HIS A 97 8.09 -4.30 8.04
N GLN A 98 7.96 -5.61 8.26
CA GLN A 98 7.87 -6.56 7.15
C GLN A 98 6.50 -6.49 6.46
N SER A 99 5.47 -5.95 7.10
CA SER A 99 4.18 -5.75 6.43
C SER A 99 4.21 -4.56 5.46
N GLY A 100 5.20 -3.66 5.61
CA GLY A 100 5.26 -2.40 4.90
C GLY A 100 4.39 -1.28 5.51
N LEU A 101 3.69 -1.58 6.60
CA LEU A 101 2.77 -0.64 7.27
C LEU A 101 3.43 0.15 8.41
N ALA A 102 4.66 -0.17 8.80
CA ALA A 102 5.37 0.53 9.88
C ALA A 102 6.49 1.44 9.37
N LEU A 103 6.62 2.60 10.01
CA LEU A 103 7.71 3.56 9.84
C LEU A 103 8.29 3.91 11.21
N ASP A 104 9.62 3.91 11.32
CA ASP A 104 10.30 4.61 12.41
C ASP A 104 10.65 6.02 11.93
N LEU A 105 10.20 7.02 12.67
CA LEU A 105 10.33 8.44 12.31
C LEU A 105 11.26 9.17 13.29
N ASN A 106 11.80 10.32 12.87
CA ASN A 106 12.73 11.16 13.63
C ASN A 106 12.08 11.92 14.82
N THR A 107 11.20 11.26 15.59
CA THR A 107 10.37 11.88 16.64
C THR A 107 11.15 12.50 17.80
N SER A 108 12.43 12.15 17.99
CA SER A 108 13.34 12.83 18.92
C SER A 108 13.68 14.26 18.50
N SER A 109 13.46 14.63 17.23
CA SER A 109 13.67 15.98 16.73
C SER A 109 12.60 16.93 17.28
N ALA A 110 13.00 18.18 17.53
CA ALA A 110 12.12 19.19 18.13
C ALA A 110 10.78 19.32 17.39
N GLY A 111 9.68 19.23 18.14
CA GLY A 111 8.32 19.39 17.63
C GLY A 111 7.73 18.19 16.88
N VAL A 112 8.54 17.24 16.40
CA VAL A 112 8.05 16.12 15.57
C VAL A 112 7.11 15.21 16.35
N TYR A 113 7.51 14.74 17.54
CA TYR A 113 6.64 13.90 18.37
C TYR A 113 5.30 14.58 18.68
N ASN A 114 5.33 15.83 19.16
CA ASN A 114 4.12 16.58 19.52
C ASN A 114 3.18 16.80 18.33
N TRP A 115 3.73 17.07 17.15
CA TRP A 115 2.93 17.22 15.93
C TRP A 115 2.31 15.88 15.54
N MET A 116 3.09 14.80 15.54
CA MET A 116 2.63 13.45 15.23
C MET A 116 1.50 13.00 16.15
N SER A 117 1.67 13.15 17.47
CA SER A 117 0.64 12.80 18.47
C SER A 117 -0.71 13.48 18.25
N ARG A 118 -0.72 14.69 17.66
CA ARG A 118 -1.95 15.46 17.41
C ARG A 118 -2.56 15.22 16.03
N ASN A 119 -1.73 14.87 15.03
CA ASN A 119 -2.13 14.94 13.62
C ASN A 119 -2.01 13.62 12.85
N ALA A 120 -1.14 12.69 13.27
CA ALA A 120 -0.80 11.50 12.50
C ALA A 120 -2.03 10.61 12.17
N SER A 121 -2.99 10.54 13.09
CA SER A 121 -4.22 9.76 12.92
C SER A 121 -5.07 10.22 11.73
N ARG A 122 -5.01 11.50 11.37
CA ARG A 122 -5.70 12.07 10.19
C ARG A 122 -5.18 11.49 8.88
N TYR A 123 -3.94 11.01 8.88
CA TYR A 123 -3.27 10.38 7.73
C TYR A 123 -3.22 8.85 7.85
N GLY A 124 -3.94 8.29 8.83
CA GLY A 124 -4.00 6.85 9.09
C GLY A 124 -2.87 6.31 9.95
N PHE A 125 -1.91 7.13 10.39
CA PHE A 125 -0.81 6.68 11.23
C PHE A 125 -1.19 6.66 12.72
N ARG A 126 -0.78 5.62 13.43
CA ARG A 126 -1.02 5.42 14.86
C ARG A 126 0.26 4.95 15.54
N ARG A 127 0.46 5.39 16.79
CA ARG A 127 1.52 4.88 17.64
C ARG A 127 1.02 3.63 18.35
N THR A 128 1.51 2.49 17.93
CA THR A 128 1.05 1.15 18.38
C THR A 128 1.94 0.55 19.45
N VAL A 129 3.18 1.04 19.59
CA VAL A 129 4.16 0.53 20.55
C VAL A 129 4.45 1.62 21.60
N PRO A 130 3.89 1.52 22.82
CA PRO A 130 4.02 2.56 23.85
C PRO A 130 5.46 2.91 24.26
N SER A 131 6.38 1.95 24.23
CA SER A 131 7.79 2.14 24.55
C SER A 131 8.61 2.77 23.42
N GLU A 132 8.07 2.86 22.21
CA GLU A 132 8.80 3.32 21.02
C GLU A 132 8.13 4.60 20.47
N PRO A 133 8.51 5.79 20.95
CA PRO A 133 7.92 7.05 20.47
C PRO A 133 8.14 7.30 18.97
N TRP A 134 9.18 6.67 18.40
CA TRP A 134 9.50 6.73 16.98
C TRP A 134 8.68 5.80 16.10
N HIS A 135 8.00 4.79 16.66
CA HIS A 135 7.34 3.75 15.88
C HIS A 135 5.88 4.11 15.56
N TRP A 136 5.58 4.24 14.26
CA TRP A 136 4.25 4.60 13.77
C TRP A 136 3.79 3.63 12.69
N GLU A 137 2.58 3.12 12.86
CA GLU A 137 1.97 2.16 11.94
C GLU A 137 0.77 2.75 11.22
N ARG A 138 0.55 2.30 10.00
CA ARG A 138 -0.64 2.57 9.20
C ARG A 138 -1.38 1.27 8.94
N PRO A 139 -2.24 0.81 9.86
CA PRO A 139 -2.99 -0.45 9.70
C PRO A 139 -3.68 -0.57 8.34
N ALA A 140 -3.84 -1.79 7.81
CA ALA A 140 -4.42 -2.00 6.47
C ALA A 140 -5.83 -1.36 6.31
N GLY A 141 -6.61 -1.26 7.40
CA GLY A 141 -7.92 -0.60 7.46
C GLY A 141 -7.90 0.91 7.73
N SER A 142 -6.74 1.54 7.92
CA SER A 142 -6.61 2.99 8.21
C SER A 142 -6.38 3.83 6.95
N GLN A 143 -7.01 3.47 5.83
CA GLN A 143 -6.96 4.22 4.56
C GLN A 143 -7.74 5.54 4.70
N GLY A 144 -7.21 6.48 5.49
CA GLY A 144 -7.72 7.85 5.66
C GLY A 144 -7.39 8.77 4.48
N SER A 145 -8.10 9.90 4.41
CA SER A 145 -8.31 10.77 3.25
C SER A 145 -7.08 11.13 2.41
N PHE A 146 -7.27 11.09 1.08
CA PHE A 146 -6.49 11.89 0.13
C PHE A 146 -7.04 13.32 0.20
N SER A 147 -6.31 14.27 0.79
CA SER A 147 -6.72 15.69 0.79
C SER A 147 -5.95 16.42 -0.30
N GLY A 148 -6.56 16.47 -1.48
CA GLY A 148 -6.12 17.23 -2.64
C GLY A 148 -7.33 17.75 -3.41
N GLY A 149 -8.06 18.70 -2.84
CA GLY A 149 -9.05 19.52 -3.55
C GLY A 149 -10.53 19.13 -3.39
N THR A 150 -11.29 20.03 -2.75
CA THR A 150 -12.76 20.21 -2.78
C THR A 150 -13.69 19.10 -2.22
N SER A 151 -14.04 19.26 -0.93
CA SER A 151 -15.42 19.24 -0.38
C SER A 151 -16.46 18.25 -0.95
N SER A 152 -16.26 16.93 -0.83
CA SER A 152 -17.35 15.98 -1.13
C SER A 152 -17.41 14.68 -0.32
N GLY A 153 -16.64 14.51 0.76
CA GLY A 153 -16.78 13.35 1.66
C GLY A 153 -16.49 11.97 1.02
N ARG A 154 -15.84 11.95 -0.14
CA ARG A 154 -15.55 10.75 -0.96
C ARG A 154 -14.35 9.97 -0.43
N CYS A 155 -14.34 8.65 -0.63
CA CYS A 155 -13.23 7.77 -0.24
C CYS A 155 -12.67 7.02 -1.44
N TYR A 156 -11.36 6.80 -1.50
CA TYR A 156 -10.79 5.90 -2.50
C TYR A 156 -10.93 4.43 -2.06
N SER A 157 -11.57 3.59 -2.86
CA SER A 157 -11.72 2.15 -2.59
C SER A 157 -10.67 1.35 -3.36
N SER A 158 -9.78 0.68 -2.65
CA SER A 158 -8.78 -0.21 -3.26
C SER A 158 -9.36 -1.55 -3.72
N THR A 159 -10.53 -1.96 -3.22
CA THR A 159 -11.31 -3.08 -3.79
C THR A 159 -11.85 -2.73 -5.17
N LEU A 160 -12.33 -1.50 -5.35
CA LEU A 160 -12.99 -1.07 -6.58
C LEU A 160 -12.07 -0.32 -7.55
N GLY A 161 -10.86 0.03 -7.12
CA GLY A 161 -9.87 0.75 -7.93
C GLY A 161 -10.27 2.20 -8.26
N ARG A 162 -11.25 2.77 -7.56
CA ARG A 162 -11.80 4.12 -7.85
C ARG A 162 -12.25 4.84 -6.58
N GLU A 163 -12.45 6.14 -6.70
CA GLU A 163 -13.18 6.91 -5.69
C GLU A 163 -14.65 6.51 -5.63
N VAL A 164 -15.17 6.46 -4.41
CA VAL A 164 -16.56 6.19 -4.10
C VAL A 164 -17.16 7.33 -3.29
N ALA A 165 -18.47 7.46 -3.39
CA ALA A 165 -19.21 8.49 -2.67
C ALA A 165 -19.19 8.26 -1.16
N GLU A 166 -19.57 9.30 -0.42
CA GLU A 166 -19.83 9.18 1.00
C GLU A 166 -20.89 8.10 1.27
N LYS A 167 -20.76 7.39 2.40
CA LYS A 167 -21.58 6.25 2.82
C LYS A 167 -21.49 5.02 1.93
N THR A 168 -20.62 4.97 0.92
CA THR A 168 -20.40 3.73 0.16
C THR A 168 -19.79 2.67 1.07
N CYS A 169 -20.40 1.48 1.11
CA CYS A 169 -19.90 0.33 1.84
C CYS A 169 -19.24 -0.66 0.89
N VAL A 170 -18.05 -1.13 1.24
CA VAL A 170 -17.24 -2.00 0.41
C VAL A 170 -16.71 -3.13 1.26
N GLU A 171 -16.82 -4.34 0.74
CA GLU A 171 -16.13 -5.49 1.31
C GLU A 171 -14.67 -5.46 0.83
N SER A 172 -13.75 -5.42 1.78
CA SER A 172 -12.32 -5.24 1.49
C SER A 172 -11.74 -6.54 0.93
N ARG A 173 -11.10 -6.46 -0.24
CA ARG A 173 -10.39 -7.59 -0.86
C ARG A 173 -9.16 -8.08 -0.09
N LEU A 174 -8.77 -7.39 1.00
CA LEU A 174 -7.57 -7.70 1.80
C LEU A 174 -7.87 -8.60 3.00
N ASP A 175 -9.05 -8.46 3.59
CA ASP A 175 -9.45 -9.11 4.85
C ASP A 175 -10.90 -9.60 4.85
N SER A 176 -11.63 -9.44 3.73
CA SER A 176 -13.06 -9.78 3.58
C SER A 176 -13.96 -9.08 4.61
N ALA A 177 -13.49 -8.02 5.27
CA ALA A 177 -14.29 -7.26 6.21
C ALA A 177 -15.02 -6.11 5.49
N TRP A 178 -16.17 -5.72 6.04
CA TRP A 178 -16.90 -4.56 5.53
C TRP A 178 -16.32 -3.26 6.07
N TYR A 179 -16.24 -2.28 5.19
CA TYR A 179 -15.87 -0.92 5.52
C TYR A 179 -16.86 0.07 4.91
N GLN A 180 -17.16 1.14 5.63
CA GLN A 180 -18.04 2.23 5.20
C GLN A 180 -17.26 3.53 5.05
N CYS A 181 -17.42 4.18 3.90
CA CYS A 181 -16.92 5.52 3.64
C CYS A 181 -17.77 6.54 4.41
N ASP A 182 -17.17 7.44 5.15
CA ASP A 182 -17.85 8.47 5.93
C ASP A 182 -16.93 9.68 6.08
N ASN A 183 -17.38 10.86 5.65
CA ASN A 183 -16.60 12.09 5.65
C ASN A 183 -15.14 11.89 5.12
N GLY A 184 -15.01 11.18 4.01
CA GLY A 184 -13.72 10.91 3.36
C GLY A 184 -12.80 9.90 4.06
N SER A 185 -13.32 9.14 5.02
CA SER A 185 -12.58 8.09 5.76
C SER A 185 -13.30 6.74 5.74
N TRP A 186 -12.54 5.64 5.77
CA TRP A 186 -13.09 4.29 5.92
C TRP A 186 -13.23 3.90 7.38
N TYR A 187 -14.37 3.33 7.75
CA TYR A 187 -14.65 2.81 9.07
C TYR A 187 -15.12 1.36 9.00
N SER A 188 -14.71 0.56 9.97
CA SER A 188 -15.11 -0.85 10.04
C SER A 188 -16.61 -1.02 10.23
N GLY A 189 -17.17 -2.00 9.56
CA GLY A 189 -18.59 -2.35 9.62
C GLY A 189 -19.38 -1.88 8.40
N ARG A 190 -20.59 -2.43 8.29
CA ARG A 190 -21.57 -2.13 7.26
C ARG A 190 -22.75 -1.43 7.91
N GLY A 191 -22.97 -0.16 7.59
CA GLY A 191 -24.07 0.61 8.15
C GLY A 191 -23.85 1.14 9.58
N SER A 192 -22.65 0.93 10.15
CA SER A 192 -22.29 1.38 11.50
C SER A 192 -22.28 2.90 11.65
N ARG A 193 -22.26 3.63 10.53
CA ARG A 193 -22.29 5.10 10.48
C ARG A 193 -23.43 5.66 9.63
N GLY A 194 -24.57 4.99 9.67
CA GLY A 194 -25.76 5.29 8.86
C GLY A 194 -25.87 4.38 7.64
N ALA A 195 -27.00 4.41 6.93
CA ALA A 195 -27.25 3.51 5.80
C ALA A 195 -26.18 3.65 4.70
N CYS A 196 -25.79 2.52 4.11
CA CYS A 196 -24.86 2.53 2.99
C CYS A 196 -25.52 3.15 1.75
N SER A 197 -24.91 4.15 1.14
CA SER A 197 -25.41 4.77 -0.11
C SER A 197 -25.28 3.86 -1.32
N SER A 198 -24.23 3.03 -1.34
CA SER A 198 -24.03 1.94 -2.28
C SER A 198 -23.26 0.82 -1.60
N GLN A 199 -23.40 -0.42 -2.10
CA GLN A 199 -22.77 -1.58 -1.49
C GLN A 199 -22.04 -2.41 -2.54
N HIS A 200 -20.82 -2.81 -2.20
CA HIS A 200 -19.94 -3.55 -3.10
C HIS A 200 -19.35 -4.78 -2.40
N PRO A 201 -20.12 -5.90 -2.34
CA PRO A 201 -19.59 -7.17 -1.85
C PRO A 201 -18.52 -7.73 -2.80
N LEU A 202 -17.66 -8.61 -2.29
CA LEU A 202 -16.71 -9.41 -3.07
C LEU A 202 -17.48 -10.52 -3.81
N SER A 203 -18.25 -10.09 -4.82
CA SER A 203 -19.00 -10.86 -5.82
C SER A 203 -19.88 -12.00 -5.31
N GLY A 204 -21.19 -11.75 -5.35
CA GLY A 204 -22.17 -12.72 -5.81
C GLY A 204 -23.21 -12.01 -6.68
N GLY A 205 -23.18 -12.25 -8.00
CA GLY A 205 -24.29 -11.90 -8.91
C GLY A 205 -24.09 -10.72 -9.87
N GLY A 206 -23.95 -11.06 -11.17
CA GLY A 206 -24.39 -10.36 -12.39
C GLY A 206 -24.49 -8.83 -12.42
N GLY A 207 -23.72 -8.21 -13.33
CA GLY A 207 -23.98 -6.84 -13.78
C GLY A 207 -22.80 -6.23 -14.50
N THR A 208 -22.68 -6.53 -15.80
CA THR A 208 -21.85 -5.87 -16.84
C THR A 208 -20.52 -5.28 -16.37
N THR A 209 -19.46 -6.04 -16.65
CA THR A 209 -18.09 -5.55 -16.78
C THR A 209 -18.08 -4.15 -17.40
N PRO A 210 -17.63 -3.11 -16.69
CA PRO A 210 -17.20 -1.89 -17.36
C PRO A 210 -16.06 -2.29 -18.30
N ASP A 211 -16.23 -1.95 -19.58
CA ASP A 211 -15.26 -1.99 -20.67
C ASP A 211 -13.79 -1.93 -20.18
N PRO A 212 -12.92 -2.89 -20.54
CA PRO A 212 -11.51 -2.87 -20.17
C PRO A 212 -10.79 -1.74 -20.91
N GLY A 213 -10.88 -0.53 -20.37
CA GLY A 213 -10.09 0.61 -20.83
C GLY A 213 -8.60 0.28 -20.85
N THR A 214 -8.03 0.24 -22.05
CA THR A 214 -6.70 0.72 -22.48
C THR A 214 -5.45 0.41 -21.63
N GLY A 215 -5.51 -0.55 -20.71
CA GLY A 215 -4.33 -0.99 -19.96
C GLY A 215 -3.42 -1.85 -20.83
N HIS A 216 -2.14 -1.50 -20.88
CA HIS A 216 -1.09 -2.29 -21.49
C HIS A 216 0.04 -2.55 -20.49
N CYS A 217 0.66 -3.73 -20.58
CA CYS A 217 1.88 -4.05 -19.86
C CYS A 217 2.99 -4.35 -20.87
N TYR A 218 4.09 -3.59 -20.82
CA TYR A 218 5.24 -3.85 -21.66
C TYR A 218 5.92 -5.18 -21.28
N SER A 219 6.07 -6.09 -22.23
CA SER A 219 6.76 -7.37 -22.03
C SER A 219 8.21 -7.28 -22.47
N GLY A 220 9.14 -7.32 -21.52
CA GLY A 220 10.57 -7.47 -21.84
C GLY A 220 10.92 -8.83 -22.46
N THR A 221 10.05 -9.84 -22.36
CA THR A 221 10.20 -11.15 -23.02
C THR A 221 9.93 -11.06 -24.51
N LEU A 222 8.84 -10.37 -24.89
CA LEU A 222 8.38 -10.28 -26.28
C LEU A 222 8.80 -8.97 -26.97
N GLY A 223 9.36 -8.01 -26.22
CA GLY A 223 9.74 -6.70 -26.73
C GLY A 223 8.56 -5.82 -27.14
N ARG A 224 7.35 -6.07 -26.63
CA ARG A 224 6.12 -5.36 -27.01
C ARG A 224 5.10 -5.25 -25.87
N ASP A 225 4.16 -4.32 -26.01
CA ASP A 225 3.03 -4.17 -25.11
C ASP A 225 1.98 -5.27 -25.25
N MET A 226 1.51 -5.75 -24.11
CA MET A 226 0.48 -6.79 -23.99
C MET A 226 -0.77 -6.19 -23.34
N ARG A 227 -1.96 -6.54 -23.85
CA ARG A 227 -3.23 -6.06 -23.28
C ARG A 227 -3.48 -6.66 -21.90
N VAL A 228 -4.23 -5.96 -21.06
CA VAL A 228 -4.78 -6.53 -19.82
C VAL A 228 -5.50 -7.85 -20.09
N GLY A 229 -5.28 -8.80 -19.19
CA GLY A 229 -5.68 -10.20 -19.29
C GLY A 229 -4.59 -11.11 -19.89
N ALA A 230 -3.58 -10.57 -20.59
CA ALA A 230 -2.56 -11.40 -21.24
C ALA A 230 -1.68 -12.12 -20.23
N CYS A 231 -1.41 -13.40 -20.47
CA CYS A 231 -0.56 -14.23 -19.65
C CYS A 231 0.72 -14.60 -20.39
N LEU A 232 1.85 -14.49 -19.71
CA LEU A 232 3.18 -14.63 -20.26
C LEU A 232 4.08 -15.35 -19.26
N GLN A 233 4.89 -16.27 -19.75
CA GLN A 233 6.03 -16.78 -18.99
C GLN A 233 7.26 -15.88 -19.24
N SER A 234 7.89 -15.40 -18.18
CA SER A 234 8.95 -14.38 -18.27
C SER A 234 10.32 -15.02 -18.54
N ARG A 235 11.05 -14.56 -19.58
CA ARG A 235 12.36 -15.13 -19.94
C ARG A 235 13.45 -14.90 -18.88
N PHE A 236 13.20 -14.01 -17.93
CA PHE A 236 14.18 -13.58 -16.93
C PHE A 236 14.17 -14.47 -15.68
N ASP A 237 13.00 -14.99 -15.31
CA ASP A 237 12.78 -15.77 -14.07
C ASP A 237 11.99 -17.07 -14.28
N ARG A 238 11.47 -17.30 -15.48
CA ARG A 238 10.64 -18.46 -15.88
C ARG A 238 9.30 -18.57 -15.17
N ASP A 239 8.90 -17.56 -14.41
CA ASP A 239 7.61 -17.52 -13.74
C ASP A 239 6.50 -17.01 -14.67
N TRP A 240 5.25 -17.31 -14.29
CA TRP A 240 4.08 -16.88 -15.04
C TRP A 240 3.51 -15.57 -14.51
N TYR A 241 3.15 -14.68 -15.42
CA TYR A 241 2.59 -13.36 -15.12
C TYR A 241 1.33 -13.12 -15.94
N GLN A 242 0.35 -12.44 -15.34
CA GLN A 242 -0.80 -11.89 -16.05
C GLN A 242 -0.76 -10.36 -16.04
N CYS A 243 -0.88 -9.75 -17.21
CA CYS A 243 -1.05 -8.31 -17.34
C CYS A 243 -2.41 -7.92 -16.75
N ALA A 244 -2.40 -7.10 -15.71
CA ALA A 244 -3.59 -6.56 -15.05
C ALA A 244 -3.65 -5.04 -15.25
N SER A 245 -4.76 -4.41 -14.90
CA SER A 245 -4.87 -2.93 -14.90
C SER A 245 -3.85 -2.23 -13.98
N ILE A 246 -3.13 -3.01 -13.16
CA ILE A 246 -2.07 -2.57 -12.25
C ILE A 246 -0.66 -2.98 -12.70
N GLY A 247 -0.50 -3.53 -13.91
CA GLY A 247 0.77 -4.06 -14.44
C GLY A 247 0.87 -5.59 -14.42
N TRP A 248 2.09 -6.13 -14.59
CA TRP A 248 2.33 -7.57 -14.55
C TRP A 248 2.19 -8.14 -13.13
N VAL A 249 1.32 -9.13 -12.96
CA VAL A 249 1.10 -9.81 -11.69
C VAL A 249 1.51 -11.27 -11.81
N MET A 250 2.50 -11.68 -11.04
CA MET A 250 2.99 -13.06 -10.99
C MET A 250 1.94 -13.99 -10.40
N ASN A 251 1.68 -15.12 -11.06
CA ASN A 251 0.90 -16.21 -10.51
C ASN A 251 1.33 -17.54 -11.14
N ASN A 252 1.97 -18.38 -10.34
CA ASN A 252 2.48 -19.68 -10.77
C ASN A 252 1.36 -20.69 -11.13
N SER A 253 0.11 -20.46 -10.72
CA SER A 253 -1.02 -21.30 -11.15
C SER A 253 -1.44 -21.04 -12.60
N ILE A 254 -0.99 -19.95 -13.23
CA ILE A 254 -1.35 -19.63 -14.62
C ILE A 254 -0.92 -20.76 -15.57
N ALA A 255 0.22 -21.40 -15.31
CA ALA A 255 0.75 -22.50 -16.13
C ALA A 255 -0.26 -23.63 -16.33
N SER A 256 -0.99 -23.99 -15.27
CA SER A 256 -1.94 -25.10 -15.27
C SER A 256 -3.37 -24.64 -15.48
N SER A 257 -3.74 -23.48 -14.92
CA SER A 257 -5.14 -23.03 -14.89
C SER A 257 -5.51 -22.08 -16.02
N ARG A 258 -4.53 -21.48 -16.72
CA ARG A 258 -4.72 -20.37 -17.67
C ARG A 258 -5.57 -19.23 -17.09
N ARG A 259 -5.43 -19.01 -15.78
CA ARG A 259 -6.11 -17.94 -15.03
C ARG A 259 -5.14 -17.30 -14.05
N GLY A 260 -5.21 -15.97 -13.96
CA GLY A 260 -4.41 -15.18 -13.05
C GLY A 260 -5.24 -14.17 -12.26
N TYR A 261 -4.56 -13.15 -11.74
CA TYR A 261 -5.13 -12.08 -10.92
C TYR A 261 -6.32 -11.33 -11.56
N ALA A 262 -6.27 -11.10 -12.87
CA ALA A 262 -7.31 -10.39 -13.64
C ALA A 262 -8.35 -11.34 -14.26
N GLY A 263 -8.36 -12.63 -13.87
CA GLY A 263 -9.28 -13.63 -14.41
C GLY A 263 -8.63 -14.50 -15.50
N ALA A 264 -9.42 -14.95 -16.47
CA ALA A 264 -8.92 -15.82 -17.54
C ALA A 264 -7.90 -15.11 -18.42
N CYS A 265 -6.88 -15.87 -18.85
CA CYS A 265 -5.86 -15.36 -19.76
C CYS A 265 -6.50 -14.99 -21.10
N SER A 266 -6.51 -13.70 -21.45
CA SER A 266 -7.00 -13.22 -22.75
C SER A 266 -6.06 -13.62 -23.89
N SER A 267 -4.79 -13.82 -23.57
CA SER A 267 -3.78 -14.48 -24.41
C SER A 267 -2.83 -15.26 -23.50
N TYR A 268 -2.17 -16.30 -24.03
CA TYR A 268 -1.33 -17.20 -23.25
C TYR A 268 -0.04 -17.51 -24.02
N THR A 269 1.10 -17.08 -23.49
CA THR A 269 2.40 -17.18 -24.17
C THR A 269 3.44 -17.83 -23.24
N PRO A 270 3.68 -19.15 -23.38
CA PRO A 270 4.80 -19.81 -22.72
C PRO A 270 6.13 -19.41 -23.38
N LEU A 271 7.23 -19.67 -22.67
CA LEU A 271 8.58 -19.64 -23.24
C LEU A 271 8.93 -20.93 -23.97
#